data_AF-A0A4Y2Q501-F1
#
_entry.id   AF-A0A4Y2Q501-F1
#
_cell.length_a   1.000
_cell.length_b   1.000
_cell.length_c   1.000
_cell.angle_alpha   90.00
_cell.angle_beta   90.00
_cell.angle_gamma   90.00
#
_symmetry.space_group_name_H-M   'P 1'
#
loop_
_entity.id
_entity.type
_entity.pdbx_description
1 polymer ?
#
loop_
_entity_poly.entity_id
_entity_poly.type
_entity_poly.pdbx_seq_one_letter_code
_entity_poly.pdbx_strand_id
1 'polypeptide(L)'
;MVWAECKQLWEEGLKAYVRQWWNWLDFIMLSFYLATFSLKAVAFFQIHSNLYGSRVMERHHWPDNDPTLIAEGVFAVANVFSFARIIYLFQTNPHLGPLQISLGCMIVDIAKFLFIFFLILTSFACGLNQLYWYADYLEEGCQVKGENATSLSGSCYQNSEPFMT
;
A
#
# COMPACT_ATOMS: atom_id res chain seq x y z
N MET A 1 -14.30 9.93 -18.71
CA MET A 1 -14.12 8.53 -18.29
C MET A 1 -15.10 8.16 -17.19
N VAL A 2 -15.06 8.80 -16.00
CA VAL A 2 -16.01 8.56 -14.89
C VAL A 2 -17.46 8.42 -15.33
N TRP A 3 -17.98 9.39 -16.08
CA TRP A 3 -19.37 9.36 -16.57
C TRP A 3 -19.69 8.17 -17.48
N ALA A 4 -18.75 7.80 -18.35
CA ALA A 4 -18.94 6.67 -19.26
C ALA A 4 -18.97 5.34 -18.49
N GLU A 5 -18.09 5.17 -17.49
CA GLU A 5 -18.08 4.02 -16.59
C GLU A 5 -19.37 3.94 -15.75
N CYS A 6 -19.82 5.07 -15.20
CA CYS A 6 -21.09 5.12 -14.46
C CYS A 6 -22.28 4.75 -15.35
N LYS A 7 -22.28 5.21 -16.60
CA LYS A 7 -23.33 4.86 -17.57
C LYS A 7 -23.29 3.37 -17.91
N GLN A 8 -22.11 2.82 -18.17
CA GLN A 8 -21.93 1.38 -18.45
C GLN A 8 -22.40 0.52 -17.26
N LEU A 9 -22.04 0.91 -16.03
CA LEU A 9 -22.48 0.23 -14.81
C LEU A 9 -24.00 0.25 -14.64
N TRP A 10 -24.64 1.37 -15.02
CA TRP A 10 -26.09 1.50 -14.99
C TRP A 10 -26.79 0.65 -16.06
N GLU A 11 -26.24 0.60 -17.28
CA GLU A 11 -26.83 -0.12 -18.41
C GLU A 11 -26.64 -1.64 -18.33
N GLU A 12 -25.46 -2.12 -17.93
CA GLU A 12 -25.16 -3.57 -17.79
C GLU A 12 -25.67 -4.15 -16.46
N GLY A 13 -25.80 -3.31 -15.43
CA GLY A 13 -26.13 -3.70 -14.06
C GLY A 13 -24.92 -4.22 -13.26
N LEU A 14 -24.92 -3.92 -11.95
CA LEU A 14 -23.79 -4.17 -11.03
C LEU A 14 -23.28 -5.63 -11.04
N LYS A 15 -24.19 -6.60 -11.08
CA LYS A 15 -23.82 -8.03 -11.03
C LYS A 15 -23.09 -8.50 -12.28
N ALA A 16 -23.46 -7.97 -13.45
CA ALA A 16 -22.77 -8.28 -14.70
C ALA A 16 -21.43 -7.54 -14.76
N TYR A 17 -21.41 -6.28 -14.33
CA TYR A 17 -20.22 -5.42 -14.26
C TYR A 17 -19.08 -6.08 -13.47
N VAL A 18 -19.37 -6.57 -12.25
CA VAL A 18 -18.37 -7.15 -11.34
C VAL A 18 -17.83 -8.52 -11.80
N ARG A 19 -18.53 -9.23 -12.69
CA ARG A 19 -18.06 -10.54 -13.17
C ARG A 19 -16.94 -10.40 -14.21
N GLN A 20 -16.83 -9.24 -14.85
CA GLN A 20 -15.82 -9.00 -15.88
C GLN A 20 -14.53 -8.48 -15.26
N TRP A 21 -13.45 -9.27 -15.32
CA TRP A 21 -12.16 -8.92 -14.72
C TRP A 21 -11.56 -7.61 -15.22
N TRP A 22 -11.77 -7.29 -16.49
CA TRP A 22 -11.31 -6.03 -17.08
C TRP A 22 -11.95 -4.81 -16.42
N ASN A 23 -13.24 -4.91 -16.13
CA ASN A 23 -14.00 -3.84 -15.50
C ASN A 23 -13.50 -3.49 -14.09
N TRP A 24 -12.91 -4.48 -13.39
CA TRP A 24 -12.23 -4.23 -12.13
C TRP A 24 -11.02 -3.32 -12.28
N LEU A 25 -10.26 -3.43 -13.38
CA LEU A 25 -9.10 -2.58 -13.64
C LEU A 25 -9.55 -1.12 -13.80
N ASP A 26 -10.58 -0.87 -14.61
CA ASP A 26 -11.13 0.47 -14.82
C ASP A 26 -11.72 1.04 -13.51
N PHE A 27 -12.44 0.22 -12.73
CA PHE A 27 -12.96 0.61 -11.42
C PHE A 27 -11.85 0.97 -10.42
N ILE A 28 -10.80 0.15 -10.30
CA ILE A 28 -9.68 0.38 -9.37
C ILE A 28 -8.96 1.69 -9.72
N MET A 29 -8.66 1.90 -10.99
CA MET A 29 -8.02 3.13 -11.45
C MET A 29 -8.89 4.36 -11.16
N LEU A 30 -10.18 4.28 -11.46
CA LEU A 30 -11.13 5.36 -11.18
C LEU A 30 -11.21 5.64 -9.68
N SER A 31 -11.20 4.60 -8.86
CA SER A 31 -11.19 4.72 -7.40
C SER A 31 -9.94 5.43 -6.88
N PHE A 32 -8.75 5.16 -7.43
CA PHE A 32 -7.52 5.85 -7.04
C PHE A 32 -7.48 7.31 -7.52
N TYR A 33 -8.04 7.61 -8.70
CA TYR A 33 -8.21 8.99 -9.14
C TYR A 33 -9.20 9.76 -8.24
N LEU A 34 -10.32 9.14 -7.86
CA LEU A 34 -11.27 9.72 -6.92
C LEU A 34 -10.65 9.90 -5.53
N ALA A 35 -9.91 8.91 -5.02
CA ALA A 35 -9.20 9.00 -3.75
C ALA A 35 -8.18 10.16 -3.75
N THR A 36 -7.43 10.35 -4.85
CA THR A 36 -6.53 11.49 -5.02
C THR A 36 -7.28 12.81 -4.91
N PHE A 37 -8.40 12.94 -5.62
CA PHE A 37 -9.23 14.14 -5.59
C PHE A 37 -9.78 14.41 -4.19
N SER A 38 -10.29 13.37 -3.51
CA SER A 38 -10.78 13.45 -2.13
C SER A 38 -9.69 13.88 -1.16
N LEU A 39 -8.48 13.31 -1.24
CA LEU A 39 -7.35 13.68 -0.39
C LEU A 39 -6.90 15.13 -0.63
N LYS A 40 -6.84 15.58 -1.88
CA LYS A 40 -6.56 16.99 -2.20
C LYS A 40 -7.66 17.93 -1.71
N ALA A 41 -8.93 17.51 -1.76
CA ALA A 41 -10.04 18.28 -1.18
C ALA A 41 -9.93 18.37 0.34
N VAL A 42 -9.61 17.25 1.02
CA VAL A 42 -9.35 17.23 2.47
C VAL A 42 -8.19 18.15 2.84
N ALA A 43 -7.08 18.11 2.09
CA ALA A 43 -5.95 19.02 2.28
C ALA A 43 -6.39 20.49 2.14
N PHE A 44 -7.18 20.80 1.11
CA PHE A 44 -7.74 22.15 0.91
C PHE A 44 -8.63 22.60 2.08
N PHE A 45 -9.51 21.72 2.57
CA PHE A 45 -10.36 22.02 3.73
C PHE A 45 -9.57 22.18 5.03
N GLN A 46 -8.52 21.39 5.25
CA GLN A 46 -7.64 21.52 6.42
C GLN A 46 -6.91 22.87 6.43
N ILE A 47 -6.43 23.31 5.26
CA ILE A 47 -5.82 24.65 5.11
C ILE A 47 -6.85 25.77 5.34
N HIS A 48 -8.06 25.62 4.80
CA HIS A 48 -9.11 26.64 4.94
C HIS A 48 -9.64 26.76 6.37
N SER A 49 -9.76 25.64 7.08
CA SER A 49 -10.25 25.59 8.47
C SER A 49 -9.22 26.08 9.50
N ASN A 50 -8.01 26.47 9.08
CA ASN A 50 -6.88 26.84 9.94
C ASN A 50 -6.55 25.79 11.03
N LEU A 51 -7.00 24.54 10.89
CA LEU A 51 -6.63 23.45 11.80
C LEU A 51 -5.17 22.99 11.60
N TYR A 52 -4.56 23.38 10.48
CA TYR A 52 -3.25 22.91 10.04
C TYR A 52 -2.25 24.07 9.96
N GLY A 53 -1.72 24.48 11.11
CA GLY A 53 -0.54 25.36 11.23
C GLY A 53 -0.46 26.57 10.28
N SER A 54 0.77 27.01 9.98
CA SER A 54 1.01 28.11 9.04
C SER A 54 0.80 27.63 7.60
N ARG A 55 0.10 28.41 6.76
CA ARG A 55 -0.26 28.05 5.36
C ARG A 55 0.94 27.81 4.43
N VAL A 56 2.13 28.20 4.87
CA VAL A 56 3.37 28.10 4.09
C VAL A 56 4.39 27.39 4.97
N MET A 57 4.46 26.07 4.82
CA MET A 57 5.50 25.24 5.44
C MET A 57 6.30 24.56 4.33
N GLU A 58 7.63 24.58 4.47
CA GLU A 58 8.53 23.92 3.54
C GLU A 58 8.33 22.39 3.56
N ARG A 59 8.41 21.73 2.39
CA ARG A 59 8.10 20.30 2.23
C ARG A 59 8.87 19.38 3.18
N HIS A 60 10.10 19.75 3.55
CA HIS A 60 10.93 18.97 4.47
C HIS A 60 10.33 18.89 5.89
N HIS A 61 9.56 19.90 6.30
CA HIS A 61 8.96 19.96 7.63
C HIS A 61 7.55 19.39 7.67
N TRP A 62 7.04 18.88 6.55
CA TRP A 62 5.70 18.30 6.49
C TRP A 62 5.64 17.05 7.37
N PRO A 63 4.54 16.87 8.12
CA PRO A 63 4.37 15.65 8.88
C PRO A 63 4.20 14.45 7.92
N ASP A 64 4.68 13.28 8.34
CA ASP A 64 4.66 12.07 7.50
C ASP A 64 3.25 11.66 7.04
N ASN A 65 2.22 12.08 7.79
CA ASN A 65 0.81 11.81 7.52
C ASN A 65 0.08 12.95 6.79
N ASP A 66 0.79 13.88 6.13
CA ASP A 66 0.17 14.96 5.36
C ASP A 66 -0.70 14.37 4.22
N PRO A 67 -2.01 14.70 4.16
CA PRO A 67 -2.90 14.23 3.10
C PRO A 67 -2.42 14.59 1.69
N THR A 68 -1.62 15.64 1.54
CA THR A 68 -1.03 16.07 0.28
C THR A 68 0.01 15.07 -0.23
N LEU A 69 0.85 14.53 0.64
CA LEU A 69 1.87 13.52 0.29
C LEU A 69 1.21 12.20 -0.10
N ILE A 70 0.22 11.78 0.68
CA ILE A 70 -0.57 10.58 0.38
C ILE A 70 -1.27 10.75 -0.97
N ALA A 71 -1.85 11.92 -1.25
CA ALA A 71 -2.49 12.19 -2.53
C ALA A 71 -1.51 12.09 -3.71
N GLU A 72 -0.28 12.56 -3.58
CA GLU A 72 0.74 12.45 -4.63
C GLU A 72 1.12 10.99 -4.90
N GLY A 73 1.29 10.18 -3.85
CA GLY A 73 1.56 8.75 -3.97
C GLY A 73 0.41 7.99 -4.64
N VAL A 74 -0.82 8.23 -4.18
CA VAL A 74 -2.03 7.61 -4.76
C VAL A 74 -2.20 8.04 -6.22
N PHE A 75 -1.89 9.30 -6.57
CA PHE A 75 -1.92 9.77 -7.95
C PHE A 75 -0.90 9.05 -8.85
N ALA A 76 0.31 8.82 -8.34
CA ALA A 76 1.33 8.07 -9.08
C ALA A 76 0.87 6.63 -9.36
N VAL A 77 0.29 5.96 -8.36
CA VAL A 77 -0.30 4.62 -8.51
C VAL A 77 -1.45 4.63 -9.53
N ALA A 78 -2.34 5.63 -9.47
CA ALA A 78 -3.42 5.79 -10.44
C ALA A 78 -2.90 5.91 -11.89
N ASN A 79 -1.80 6.65 -12.09
CA ASN A 79 -1.18 6.78 -13.41
C ASN A 79 -0.57 5.46 -13.92
N VAL A 80 0.01 4.63 -13.06
CA VAL A 80 0.48 3.29 -13.45
C VAL A 80 -0.68 2.43 -13.95
N PHE A 81 -1.80 2.42 -13.22
CA PHE A 81 -3.01 1.70 -13.68
C PHE A 81 -3.62 2.31 -14.95
N SER A 82 -3.49 3.61 -15.15
CA SER A 82 -3.90 4.28 -16.40
C SER A 82 -3.11 3.75 -17.61
N PHE A 83 -1.80 3.52 -17.47
CA PHE A 83 -0.99 2.88 -18.51
C PHE A 83 -1.33 1.39 -18.69
N ALA A 84 -1.74 0.68 -17.63
CA ALA A 84 -2.16 -0.72 -17.73
C ALA A 84 -3.35 -0.91 -18.68
N ARG A 85 -4.16 0.13 -18.94
CA ARG A 85 -5.23 0.10 -19.96
C ARG A 85 -4.74 -0.16 -21.37
N ILE A 86 -3.47 0.06 -21.68
CA ILE A 86 -2.90 -0.25 -23.01
C ILE A 86 -3.09 -1.73 -23.35
N ILE A 87 -3.17 -2.60 -22.34
CA ILE A 87 -3.47 -4.03 -22.50
C ILE A 87 -4.82 -4.25 -23.22
N TYR A 88 -5.77 -3.31 -23.14
CA TYR A 88 -7.02 -3.39 -23.91
C TYR A 88 -6.83 -3.28 -25.41
N LEU A 89 -5.82 -2.54 -25.87
CA LEU A 89 -5.54 -2.40 -27.30
C LEU A 89 -5.02 -3.70 -27.93
N PHE A 90 -4.46 -4.61 -27.13
CA PHE A 90 -4.02 -5.91 -27.66
C PHE A 90 -5.19 -6.84 -27.99
N GLN A 91 -6.37 -6.63 -27.39
CA GLN A 91 -7.57 -7.43 -27.66
C GLN A 91 -8.10 -7.24 -29.08
N THR A 92 -7.92 -6.03 -29.64
CA THR A 92 -8.42 -5.70 -30.98
C THR A 92 -7.48 -6.15 -32.09
N ASN A 93 -6.25 -6.59 -31.75
CA ASN A 93 -5.29 -7.09 -32.72
C ASN A 93 -5.46 -8.62 -32.94
N PRO A 94 -5.61 -9.10 -34.18
CA PRO A 94 -5.82 -10.51 -34.48
C PRO A 94 -4.70 -11.46 -34.01
N HIS A 95 -3.46 -10.95 -33.94
CA HIS A 95 -2.30 -11.74 -33.54
C HIS A 95 -2.01 -11.63 -32.04
N LEU A 96 -2.23 -10.46 -31.43
CA LEU A 96 -1.92 -10.23 -30.01
C LEU A 96 -3.06 -10.62 -29.07
N GLY A 97 -4.31 -10.67 -29.54
CA GLY A 97 -5.47 -11.07 -28.73
C GLY A 97 -5.33 -12.46 -28.11
N PRO A 98 -5.02 -13.52 -28.88
CA PRO A 98 -4.82 -14.86 -28.33
C PRO A 98 -3.67 -14.93 -27.31
N LEU A 99 -2.62 -14.14 -27.53
CA LEU A 99 -1.48 -14.04 -26.62
C LEU A 99 -1.89 -13.42 -25.29
N GLN A 100 -2.69 -12.34 -25.32
CA GLN A 100 -3.21 -11.69 -24.12
C GLN A 100 -4.13 -12.62 -23.31
N ILE A 101 -5.00 -13.40 -23.98
CA ILE A 101 -5.86 -14.37 -23.29
C ILE A 101 -5.00 -15.43 -22.59
N SER A 102 -3.99 -15.96 -23.29
CA SER A 102 -3.05 -16.92 -22.72
C SER A 102 -2.30 -16.35 -21.51
N LEU A 103 -1.85 -15.10 -21.59
CA LEU A 103 -1.21 -14.38 -20.48
C LEU A 103 -2.16 -14.25 -19.28
N GLY A 104 -3.43 -13.90 -19.51
CA GLY A 104 -4.43 -13.81 -18.45
C GLY A 104 -4.63 -15.12 -17.70
N CYS A 105 -4.69 -16.24 -18.42
CA CYS A 105 -4.76 -17.58 -17.81
C CYS A 105 -3.50 -17.89 -16.98
N MET A 106 -2.31 -17.60 -17.50
CA MET A 106 -1.05 -17.82 -16.79
C MET A 106 -0.94 -16.99 -15.50
N ILE A 107 -1.40 -15.74 -15.51
CA ILE A 107 -1.41 -14.88 -14.30
C ILE A 107 -2.24 -15.52 -13.20
N VAL A 108 -3.39 -16.12 -13.52
CA VAL A 108 -4.25 -16.77 -12.52
C VAL A 108 -3.53 -17.97 -11.88
N ASP A 109 -2.76 -18.72 -12.66
CA ASP A 109 -1.98 -19.84 -12.13
C ASP A 109 -0.79 -19.36 -11.27
N ILE A 110 -0.11 -18.29 -11.68
CA ILE A 110 0.93 -17.64 -10.87
C ILE A 110 0.35 -17.13 -9.55
N ALA A 111 -0.84 -16.53 -9.56
CA ALA A 111 -1.49 -16.03 -8.35
C ALA A 111 -1.78 -17.14 -7.33
N LYS A 112 -2.20 -18.34 -7.80
CA LYS A 112 -2.38 -19.51 -6.92
C LYS A 112 -1.06 -19.93 -6.27
N PHE A 113 0.03 -19.94 -7.04
CA PHE A 113 1.35 -20.27 -6.50
C PHE A 113 1.84 -19.23 -5.50
N LEU A 114 1.66 -17.93 -5.80
CA LEU A 114 1.99 -16.83 -4.90
C LEU A 114 1.21 -16.92 -3.58
N PHE A 115 -0.05 -17.33 -3.60
CA PHE A 115 -0.83 -17.51 -2.37
C PHE A 115 -0.18 -18.51 -1.40
N ILE A 116 0.24 -19.68 -1.91
CA ILE A 116 0.95 -20.69 -1.10
C ILE A 116 2.29 -20.12 -0.60
N PHE A 117 3.01 -19.40 -1.47
CA PHE A 117 4.27 -18.76 -1.11
C PHE A 117 4.12 -17.72 0.02
N PHE A 118 3.07 -16.89 -0.01
CA PHE A 118 2.77 -15.93 1.07
C PHE A 118 2.47 -16.63 2.40
N LEU A 119 1.74 -17.76 2.38
CA LEU A 119 1.50 -18.54 3.60
C LEU A 119 2.80 -19.06 4.21
N ILE A 120 3.70 -19.58 3.39
CA ILE A 120 5.02 -20.05 3.82
C ILE A 120 5.84 -18.88 4.39
N LEU A 121 5.92 -17.76 3.67
CA LEU A 121 6.63 -16.56 4.12
C LEU A 121 6.10 -16.05 5.46
N THR A 122 4.78 -16.03 5.63
CA THR A 122 4.16 -15.54 6.87
C THR A 122 4.45 -16.49 8.02
N SER A 123 4.41 -17.81 7.80
CA SER A 123 4.79 -18.80 8.81
C SER A 123 6.24 -18.64 9.27
N PHE A 124 7.17 -18.43 8.32
CA PHE A 124 8.56 -18.15 8.66
C PHE A 124 8.72 -16.78 9.33
N ALA A 125 8.01 -15.74 8.88
CA ALA A 125 8.05 -14.41 9.48
C ALA A 125 7.60 -14.45 10.95
N CYS A 126 6.52 -15.17 11.28
CA CYS A 126 6.09 -15.36 12.67
C CYS A 126 7.15 -16.12 13.49
N GLY A 127 7.74 -17.19 12.94
CA GLY A 127 8.80 -17.95 13.63
C GLY A 127 10.07 -17.13 13.88
N LEU A 128 10.50 -16.35 12.90
CA LEU A 128 11.66 -15.46 13.02
C LEU A 128 11.37 -14.27 13.94
N ASN A 129 10.18 -13.68 13.85
CA ASN A 129 9.75 -12.63 14.77
C ASN A 129 9.84 -13.12 16.22
N GLN A 130 9.33 -14.33 16.51
CA GLN A 130 9.43 -14.91 17.85
C GLN A 130 10.87 -15.19 18.27
N LEU A 131 11.72 -15.68 17.35
CA LEU A 131 13.11 -15.98 17.63
C LEU A 131 13.93 -14.72 17.98
N TYR A 132 13.72 -13.64 17.23
CA TYR A 132 14.48 -12.40 17.39
C TYR A 132 13.85 -11.41 18.37
N TRP A 133 12.58 -11.60 18.77
CA TRP A 133 11.88 -10.73 19.73
C TRP A 133 12.67 -10.51 21.02
N TYR A 134 13.31 -11.55 21.54
CA TYR A 134 14.08 -11.45 22.78
C TYR A 134 15.41 -10.70 22.62
N ALA A 135 16.05 -10.79 21.45
CA ALA A 135 17.29 -10.07 21.20
C ALA A 135 17.07 -8.55 21.14
N ASP A 136 15.96 -8.13 20.53
CA ASP A 136 15.54 -6.71 20.47
C ASP A 136 15.25 -6.16 21.89
N TYR A 137 14.55 -6.94 22.72
CA TYR A 137 14.26 -6.57 24.12
C TYR A 137 15.52 -6.38 24.98
N LEU A 138 16.56 -7.19 24.76
CA LEU A 138 17.84 -7.04 25.45
C LEU A 138 18.59 -5.75 25.05
N GLU A 139 18.48 -5.32 23.79
CA GLU A 139 19.10 -4.10 23.29
C GLU A 139 18.39 -2.84 23.83
N GLU A 140 17.06 -2.88 23.96
CA GLU A 140 16.30 -1.81 24.64
C GLU A 140 16.54 -1.77 26.16
N GLY A 141 16.77 -2.92 26.80
CA GLY A 141 17.06 -3.02 28.23
C GLY A 141 18.47 -2.54 28.63
N CYS A 142 19.43 -2.53 27.70
CA CYS A 142 20.79 -2.04 27.92
C CYS A 142 21.04 -0.69 27.20
N GLN A 143 20.16 0.29 27.39
CA GLN A 143 20.47 1.68 27.04
C GLN A 143 21.57 2.20 27.97
N VAL A 144 22.82 2.17 27.51
CA VAL A 144 23.95 2.81 28.18
C VAL A 144 23.74 4.32 28.14
N LYS A 145 23.22 4.88 29.24
CA LYS A 145 23.16 6.33 29.43
C LYS A 145 24.56 6.86 29.67
N GLY A 146 25.20 7.37 28.62
CA GLY A 146 26.52 8.00 28.69
C GLY A 146 26.43 9.37 29.35
N GLU A 147 26.61 9.44 30.68
CA GLU A 147 26.92 10.69 31.38
C GLU A 147 28.41 10.68 31.78
N ASN A 148 29.21 11.37 30.96
CA ASN A 148 30.60 11.78 31.20
C ASN A 148 31.67 10.66 31.32
N ALA A 149 32.85 10.98 30.80
CA ALA A 149 33.93 10.07 30.40
C ALA A 149 34.66 9.30 31.53
N THR A 150 34.01 8.93 32.64
CA THR A 150 34.66 8.13 33.69
C THR A 150 33.80 7.08 34.41
N SER A 151 32.53 6.85 34.02
CA SER A 151 31.83 5.64 34.47
C SER A 151 30.68 5.23 33.55
N LEU A 152 30.89 4.19 32.73
CA LEU A 152 29.78 3.44 32.12
C LEU A 152 29.17 2.54 33.20
N SER A 153 28.07 2.98 33.82
CA SER A 153 27.21 2.08 34.60
C SER A 153 25.97 1.76 33.79
N GLY A 154 26.08 0.75 32.91
CA GLY A 154 24.93 0.14 32.26
C GLY A 154 24.29 -0.87 33.19
N SER A 155 23.18 -0.51 33.83
CA SER A 155 22.39 -1.45 34.62
C SER A 155 21.50 -2.27 33.67
N CYS A 156 22.05 -3.31 33.06
CA CYS A 156 21.24 -4.30 32.36
C CYS A 156 20.42 -5.05 33.41
N TYR A 157 19.13 -4.72 33.51
CA TYR A 157 18.21 -5.51 34.33
C TYR A 157 18.06 -6.87 33.68
N GLN A 158 18.81 -7.84 34.20
CA GLN A 158 18.65 -9.24 33.89
C GLN A 158 17.35 -9.70 34.54
N ASN A 159 16.21 -9.50 33.85
CA ASN A 159 14.99 -10.22 34.18
C ASN A 159 15.23 -11.69 33.83
N SER A 160 15.78 -12.41 34.79
CA SER A 160 15.83 -13.86 34.81
C SER A 160 14.41 -14.38 34.98
N GLU A 161 13.69 -14.63 33.86
CA GLU A 161 12.78 -15.77 33.68
C GLU A 161 12.68 -16.07 32.17
N PRO A 162 13.48 -17.01 31.65
CA PRO A 162 13.32 -17.50 30.29
C PRO A 162 12.16 -18.49 30.27
N PHE A 163 11.31 -18.41 29.25
CA PHE A 163 10.36 -19.46 28.87
C PHE A 163 9.10 -19.62 29.75
N MET A 164 8.01 -18.92 29.40
CA MET A 164 6.69 -19.55 29.42
C MET A 164 5.68 -18.85 28.50
N THR A 165 5.01 -19.68 27.70
CA THR A 165 3.91 -19.47 26.73
C THR A 165 4.23 -18.86 25.37
#